data_AF-A0A948AQP3-F1
#
_entry.id   AF-A0A948AQP3-F1
#
_cell.length_a   1.000
_cell.length_b   1.000
_cell.length_c   1.000
_cell.angle_alpha   90.00
_cell.angle_beta   90.00
_cell.angle_gamma   90.00
#
_symmetry.space_group_name_H-M   'P 1'
#
loop_
_entity.id
_entity.type
_entity.pdbx_description
1 polymer ?
#
loop_
_entity_poly.entity_id
_entity_poly.type
_entity_poly.pdbx_seq_one_letter_code
_entity_poly.pdbx_strand_id
1 'polypeptide(L)'
;LGDAAAEGPRLPRRSPGLAMVMSATVPGAGQIYAGRTHDGLRHLFFNGALVYTLVKLIRDDHYPAAYLVGTIGIPFYVGNVRGAGYSARAYNRDRRLGHVAGAIDAAGELEP
;
A
#
# COMPACT_ATOMS: atom_id res chain seq x y z
N LEU A 1 5.11 -22.73 -32.06
CA LEU A 1 5.47 -22.86 -30.62
C LEU A 1 6.03 -21.56 -30.02
N GLY A 2 6.41 -20.56 -30.83
CA GLY A 2 6.96 -19.27 -30.33
C GLY A 2 5.95 -18.32 -29.70
N ASP A 3 4.65 -18.43 -30.04
CA ASP A 3 3.64 -17.45 -29.58
C ASP A 3 3.04 -17.78 -28.20
N ALA A 4 3.04 -19.05 -27.79
CA ALA A 4 2.56 -19.47 -26.47
C ALA A 4 3.59 -19.21 -25.35
N ALA A 5 4.87 -19.00 -25.70
CA ALA A 5 5.92 -18.62 -24.75
C ALA A 5 5.92 -17.10 -24.45
N ALA A 6 5.29 -16.29 -25.32
CA ALA A 6 5.21 -14.83 -25.14
C ALA A 6 4.08 -14.42 -24.19
N GLU A 7 3.02 -15.22 -24.08
CA GLU A 7 1.94 -15.00 -23.12
C GLU A 7 2.24 -15.75 -21.81
N GLY A 8 3.19 -15.23 -21.06
CA GLY A 8 3.35 -15.61 -19.65
C GLY A 8 2.00 -15.44 -18.91
N PRO A 9 1.65 -16.32 -17.96
CA PRO A 9 0.36 -16.28 -17.27
C PRO A 9 0.06 -14.89 -16.71
N ARG A 10 -1.15 -14.36 -16.96
CA ARG A 10 -1.61 -13.08 -16.40
C ARG A 10 -1.85 -13.21 -14.90
N LEU A 11 -0.77 -13.11 -14.12
CA LEU A 11 -0.85 -13.08 -12.66
C LEU A 11 -1.69 -11.86 -12.20
N PRO A 12 -2.54 -12.01 -11.17
CA PRO A 12 -3.27 -10.88 -10.62
C PRO A 12 -2.31 -9.77 -10.17
N ARG A 13 -2.50 -8.55 -10.69
CA ARG A 13 -1.68 -7.38 -10.36
C ARG A 13 -2.50 -6.27 -9.71
N ARG A 14 -1.89 -5.57 -8.77
CA ARG A 14 -2.41 -4.38 -8.09
C ARG A 14 -1.72 -3.13 -8.65
N SER A 15 -2.49 -2.09 -8.96
CA SER A 15 -1.95 -0.83 -9.48
C SER A 15 -1.36 0.02 -8.34
N PRO A 16 -0.06 0.38 -8.39
CA PRO A 16 0.53 1.25 -7.38
C PRO A 16 -0.08 2.66 -7.37
N GLY A 17 -0.41 3.21 -8.54
CA GLY A 17 -1.04 4.52 -8.67
C GLY A 17 -2.43 4.55 -8.04
N LEU A 18 -3.25 3.52 -8.31
CA LEU A 18 -4.57 3.39 -7.69
C LEU A 18 -4.46 3.25 -6.17
N ALA A 19 -3.51 2.44 -5.67
CA ALA A 19 -3.28 2.29 -4.25
C ALA A 19 -2.91 3.64 -3.59
N MET A 20 -2.04 4.43 -4.24
CA MET A 20 -1.70 5.77 -3.76
C MET A 20 -2.91 6.70 -3.72
N VAL A 21 -3.73 6.74 -4.79
CA VAL A 21 -4.95 7.54 -4.84
C VAL A 21 -5.92 7.14 -3.73
N MET A 22 -6.15 5.84 -3.55
CA MET A 22 -7.00 5.34 -2.47
C MET A 22 -6.53 5.81 -1.10
N SER A 23 -5.23 5.68 -0.79
CA SER A 23 -4.69 6.13 0.49
C SER A 23 -4.59 7.64 0.65
N ALA A 24 -4.57 8.39 -0.45
CA ALA A 24 -4.65 9.84 -0.46
C ALA A 24 -6.09 10.37 -0.28
N THR A 25 -7.11 9.54 -0.52
CA THR A 25 -8.51 9.89 -0.19
C THR A 25 -8.88 9.40 1.21
N VAL A 26 -8.53 8.15 1.52
CA VAL A 26 -8.82 7.50 2.80
C VAL A 26 -7.54 6.83 3.28
N PRO A 27 -6.87 7.35 4.32
CA PRO A 27 -5.64 6.76 4.84
C PRO A 27 -5.78 5.26 5.09
N GLY A 28 -4.80 4.48 4.61
CA GLY A 28 -4.79 3.02 4.72
C GLY A 28 -5.56 2.24 3.66
N ALA A 29 -6.42 2.87 2.85
CA ALA A 29 -7.26 2.16 1.88
C ALA A 29 -6.46 1.44 0.78
N GLY A 30 -5.37 2.03 0.29
CA GLY A 30 -4.49 1.42 -0.69
C GLY A 30 -3.68 0.24 -0.15
N GLN A 31 -3.37 0.23 1.15
CA GLN A 31 -2.77 -0.92 1.83
C GLN A 31 -3.75 -2.08 1.91
N ILE A 32 -5.01 -1.81 2.27
CA ILE A 32 -6.10 -2.81 2.25
C ILE A 32 -6.30 -3.36 0.84
N TYR A 33 -6.33 -2.49 -0.18
CA TYR A 33 -6.38 -2.89 -1.59
C TYR A 33 -5.23 -3.83 -1.99
N ALA A 34 -4.05 -3.64 -1.42
CA ALA A 34 -2.88 -4.49 -1.62
C ALA A 34 -2.84 -5.74 -0.70
N GLY A 35 -3.90 -6.02 0.05
CA GLY A 35 -4.00 -7.17 0.94
C GLY A 35 -3.31 -7.00 2.30
N ARG A 36 -2.84 -5.79 2.63
CA ARG A 36 -2.17 -5.47 3.91
C ARG A 36 -3.13 -4.77 4.86
N THR A 37 -4.21 -5.46 5.23
CA THR A 37 -5.31 -4.88 6.02
C THR A 37 -4.85 -4.31 7.35
N HIS A 38 -4.00 -5.02 8.08
CA HIS A 38 -3.49 -4.56 9.37
C HIS A 38 -2.70 -3.25 9.27
N ASP A 39 -1.86 -3.11 8.24
CA ASP A 39 -1.13 -1.87 7.99
C ASP A 39 -2.07 -0.73 7.57
N GLY A 40 -3.10 -1.05 6.79
CA GLY A 40 -4.16 -0.09 6.45
C GLY A 40 -4.87 0.46 7.68
N LEU A 41 -5.28 -0.39 8.61
CA LEU A 41 -5.94 0.03 9.84
C LEU A 41 -5.04 0.89 10.73
N ARG A 42 -3.74 0.56 10.83
CA ARG A 42 -2.75 1.40 11.52
C ARG A 42 -2.69 2.79 10.89
N HIS A 43 -2.61 2.88 9.56
CA HIS A 43 -2.56 4.16 8.87
C HIS A 43 -3.84 4.97 9.06
N LEU A 44 -5.01 4.33 9.02
CA LEU A 44 -6.30 4.97 9.27
C LEU A 44 -6.34 5.58 10.67
N PHE A 45 -5.95 4.81 11.68
CA PHE A 45 -5.92 5.28 13.06
C PHE A 45 -4.96 6.45 13.26
N PHE A 46 -3.69 6.31 12.87
CA PHE A 46 -2.69 7.35 13.10
C PHE A 46 -2.98 8.64 12.32
N ASN A 47 -3.30 8.54 11.03
CA ASN A 47 -3.63 9.73 10.23
C ASN A 47 -4.95 10.33 10.65
N GLY A 48 -5.96 9.50 10.97
CA GLY A 48 -7.25 9.96 11.47
C GLY A 48 -7.10 10.75 12.78
N ALA A 49 -6.32 10.25 13.72
CA ALA A 49 -6.04 10.95 14.98
C ALA A 49 -5.34 12.31 14.76
N LEU A 50 -4.34 12.36 13.88
CA LEU A 50 -3.62 13.60 13.55
C LEU A 50 -4.53 14.62 12.85
N VAL A 51 -5.30 14.20 11.85
CA VAL A 51 -6.25 15.08 11.15
C VAL A 51 -7.33 15.59 12.09
N TYR A 52 -7.92 14.71 12.90
CA TYR A 52 -8.91 15.11 13.91
C TYR A 52 -8.34 16.15 14.87
N THR A 53 -7.13 15.91 15.39
CA THR A 53 -6.47 16.80 16.34
C THR A 53 -6.15 18.15 15.69
N LEU A 54 -5.64 18.15 14.45
CA LEU A 54 -5.37 19.37 13.70
C LEU A 54 -6.64 20.20 13.50
N VAL A 55 -7.73 19.58 13.04
CA VAL A 55 -9.02 20.25 12.84
C VAL A 55 -9.55 20.81 14.16
N LYS A 56 -9.44 20.06 15.25
CA LYS A 56 -9.86 20.51 16.58
C LYS A 56 -9.07 21.74 17.03
N LEU A 57 -7.74 21.71 16.94
CA LEU A 57 -6.88 22.82 17.34
C LEU A 57 -7.14 24.08 16.51
N ILE A 58 -7.40 23.95 15.22
CA ILE A 58 -7.78 25.08 14.36
C ILE A 58 -9.13 25.66 14.78
N ARG A 59 -10.13 24.81 15.06
CA ARG A 59 -11.46 25.26 15.50
C ARG A 59 -11.45 25.95 16.86
N ASP A 60 -10.53 25.54 17.73
CA ASP A 60 -10.34 26.10 19.06
C ASP A 60 -9.33 27.28 19.06
N ASP A 61 -8.97 27.82 17.88
CA ASP A 61 -8.00 28.92 17.68
C ASP A 61 -6.59 28.69 18.30
N HIS A 62 -6.22 27.43 18.55
CA HIS A 62 -4.92 27.03 19.07
C HIS A 62 -3.87 26.86 17.96
N TYR A 63 -3.62 27.93 17.20
CA TYR A 63 -2.75 27.91 16.02
C TYR A 63 -1.30 27.42 16.26
N PRO A 64 -0.60 27.79 17.36
CA PRO A 64 0.74 27.26 17.60
C PRO A 64 0.78 25.73 17.70
N ALA A 65 -0.19 25.14 18.42
CA ALA A 65 -0.32 23.69 18.53
C ALA A 65 -0.77 23.06 17.19
N ALA A 66 -1.66 23.72 16.45
CA ALA A 66 -2.07 23.28 15.12
C ALA A 66 -0.89 23.21 14.16
N TYR A 67 0.02 24.20 14.17
CA TYR A 67 1.23 24.18 13.35
C TYR A 67 2.17 23.04 13.74
N LEU A 68 2.34 22.77 15.04
CA LEU A 68 3.14 21.64 15.51
C LEU A 68 2.56 20.31 15.02
N VAL A 69 1.27 20.08 15.24
CA VAL A 69 0.58 18.85 14.82
C VAL A 69 0.56 18.71 13.30
N GLY A 70 0.32 19.78 12.56
CA GLY A 70 0.33 19.79 11.09
C GLY A 70 1.72 19.46 10.54
N THR A 71 2.78 20.05 11.10
CA THR A 71 4.17 19.78 10.71
C THR A 71 4.54 18.31 10.93
N ILE A 72 4.12 17.74 12.05
CA ILE A 72 4.31 16.30 12.33
C ILE A 72 3.44 15.46 11.40
N GLY A 73 2.20 15.87 11.14
CA GLY A 73 1.23 15.11 10.35
C GLY A 73 1.60 14.94 8.89
N ILE A 74 2.23 15.94 8.27
CA ILE A 74 2.59 15.92 6.85
C ILE A 74 3.46 14.69 6.49
N PRO A 75 4.61 14.42 7.14
CA PRO A 75 5.39 13.21 6.90
C PRO A 75 4.61 11.91 7.04
N PHE A 76 3.76 11.78 8.07
CA PHE A 76 2.94 10.58 8.27
C PHE A 76 1.93 10.38 7.14
N TYR A 77 1.32 11.46 6.67
CA TYR A 77 0.37 11.43 5.55
C TYR A 77 1.04 11.05 4.24
N VAL A 78 2.17 11.68 3.92
CA VAL A 78 2.99 11.35 2.74
C VAL A 78 3.47 9.90 2.81
N GLY A 79 3.92 9.45 3.98
CA GLY A 79 4.33 8.07 4.25
C GLY A 79 3.19 7.08 4.01
N ASN A 80 1.97 7.38 4.45
CA ASN A 80 0.78 6.59 4.16
C ASN A 80 0.53 6.43 2.65
N VAL A 81 0.59 7.52 1.88
CA VAL A 81 0.36 7.48 0.41
C VAL A 81 1.45 6.67 -0.30
N ARG A 82 2.72 6.98 -0.06
CA ARG A 82 3.84 6.25 -0.68
C ARG A 82 3.85 4.77 -0.26
N GLY A 83 3.56 4.50 1.01
CA GLY A 83 3.43 3.18 1.60
C GLY A 83 2.39 2.31 0.90
N ALA A 84 1.27 2.89 0.45
CA ALA A 84 0.26 2.19 -0.33
C ALA A 84 0.81 1.73 -1.69
N GLY A 85 1.53 2.61 -2.39
CA GLY A 85 2.20 2.28 -3.65
C GLY A 85 3.26 1.18 -3.47
N TYR A 86 4.02 1.21 -2.37
CA TYR A 86 4.96 0.14 -2.03
C TYR A 86 4.25 -1.18 -1.70
N SER A 87 3.12 -1.13 -1.01
CA SER A 87 2.31 -2.31 -0.68
C SER A 87 1.81 -3.00 -1.95
N ALA A 88 1.30 -2.24 -2.93
CA ALA A 88 0.88 -2.79 -4.22
C ALA A 88 2.05 -3.40 -5.01
N ARG A 89 3.23 -2.76 -4.99
CA ARG A 89 4.45 -3.31 -5.60
C ARG A 89 4.90 -4.60 -4.93
N ALA A 90 4.86 -4.65 -3.59
CA ALA A 90 5.18 -5.84 -2.82
C ALA A 90 4.23 -7.00 -3.18
N TYR A 91 2.92 -6.75 -3.20
CA TYR A 91 1.93 -7.75 -3.62
C TYR A 91 2.27 -8.33 -5.00
N ASN A 92 2.57 -7.47 -5.98
CA ASN A 92 2.89 -7.92 -7.34
C ASN A 92 4.17 -8.76 -7.40
N ARG A 93 5.18 -8.37 -6.61
CA ARG A 93 6.45 -9.10 -6.51
C ARG A 93 6.24 -10.47 -5.87
N ASP A 94 5.49 -10.54 -4.77
CA ASP A 94 5.26 -11.79 -4.04
C ASP A 94 4.49 -12.80 -4.91
N ARG A 95 3.53 -12.33 -5.73
CA ARG A 95 2.83 -13.20 -6.71
C ARG A 95 3.75 -13.71 -7.81
N ARG A 96 4.68 -12.88 -8.29
CA ARG A 96 5.66 -13.30 -9.29
C ARG A 96 6.63 -14.33 -8.72
N LEU A 97 7.12 -14.12 -7.51
CA LEU A 97 8.05 -15.04 -6.84
C LEU A 97 7.39 -16.38 -6.54
N GLY A 98 6.16 -16.39 -6.01
CA GLY A 98 5.43 -17.63 -5.77
C GLY A 98 5.17 -18.44 -7.05
N HIS A 99 4.91 -17.76 -8.17
CA HIS A 99 4.75 -18.43 -9.46
C HIS A 99 6.06 -19.07 -9.97
N VAL A 100 7.18 -18.33 -9.87
CA VAL A 100 8.50 -18.86 -10.26
C VAL A 100 8.91 -20.03 -9.38
N ALA A 101 8.72 -19.95 -8.07
CA ALA A 101 9.02 -21.04 -7.14
C ALA A 101 8.21 -22.30 -7.47
N GLY A 102 6.89 -22.17 -7.66
CA GLY A 102 6.06 -23.31 -8.04
C GLY A 102 6.41 -23.93 -9.39
N ALA A 103 6.93 -23.14 -10.34
CA ALA A 103 7.43 -23.67 -11.62
C ALA A 103 8.75 -24.45 -11.48
N ILE A 104 9.62 -24.04 -10.55
CA ILE A 104 10.86 -24.76 -10.25
C ILE A 104 10.55 -26.07 -9.53
N ASP A 105 9.66 -26.06 -8.54
CA ASP A 105 9.27 -27.26 -7.79
C ASP A 105 8.65 -28.32 -8.71
N ALA A 106 7.73 -27.90 -9.60
CA ALA A 106 7.10 -28.80 -10.57
C ALA A 106 8.10 -29.38 -11.59
N ALA A 107 9.15 -28.65 -11.94
CA ALA A 107 10.21 -29.17 -12.81
C ALA A 107 11.10 -30.18 -12.06
N GLY A 108 11.35 -29.97 -10.78
CA GLY A 108 12.11 -30.90 -9.93
C GLY A 108 11.39 -32.22 -9.67
N GLU A 109 10.06 -32.22 -9.60
CA GLU A 109 9.27 -33.46 -9.46
C GLU A 109 9.26 -34.34 -10.73
N LEU A 110 9.70 -33.80 -11.89
CA LEU A 110 9.73 -34.50 -13.18
C LEU A 110 11.10 -35.07 -13.55
N GLU A 111 12.15 -34.82 -12.75
CA GLU A 111 13.43 -35.53 -12.84
C GLU A 111 13.44 -36.71 -11.83
N PRO A 112 13.34 -37.97 -12.29
CA PRO A 112 13.45 -39.16 -11.44
C PRO A 112 14.89 -39.50 -11.01
#